data_AF-A0A177L7R1-F1
#
_entry.id   AF-A0A177L7R1-F1
#
_cell.length_a   1.000
_cell.length_b   1.000
_cell.length_c   1.000
_cell.angle_alpha   90.00
_cell.angle_beta   90.00
_cell.angle_gamma   90.00
#
_symmetry.space_group_name_H-M   'P 1'
#
loop_
_entity.id
_entity.type
_entity.pdbx_description
1 polymer ?
#
loop_
_entity_poly.entity_id
_entity_poly.type
_entity_poly.pdbx_seq_one_letter_code
_entity_poly.pdbx_strand_id
1 'polypeptide(L)'
;MEIGDWVQMRFLGCAVLGYVTKIYHGQGVFSVRKIAQVDKDGKAEYFNKETYGKYGMSQAEYVAAGLFPEDHASMIDLALMTKDKEWFENLMKKASVRLYIS
;
A
#
# COMPACT_ATOMS: atom_id res chain seq x y z
N MET A 1 -2.17 -4.39 -10.49
CA MET A 1 -1.06 -3.55 -10.00
C MET A 1 -1.15 -2.23 -10.72
N GLU A 2 -1.43 -1.17 -9.96
CA GLU A 2 -1.67 0.19 -10.39
C GLU A 2 -0.83 1.17 -9.55
N ILE A 3 -0.77 2.44 -9.94
CA ILE A 3 -0.10 3.47 -9.12
C ILE A 3 -0.91 3.63 -7.82
N GLY A 4 -0.20 3.65 -6.68
CA GLY A 4 -0.79 3.72 -5.35
C GLY A 4 -0.97 2.35 -4.68
N ASP A 5 -0.87 1.25 -5.43
CA ASP A 5 -0.98 -0.09 -4.86
C ASP A 5 0.17 -0.38 -3.90
N TRP A 6 -0.15 -1.01 -2.77
CA TRP A 6 0.83 -1.55 -1.85
C TRP A 6 1.40 -2.87 -2.38
N VAL A 7 2.71 -2.99 -2.30
CA VAL A 7 3.46 -4.13 -2.81
C VAL A 7 4.52 -4.55 -1.80
N GLN A 8 4.79 -5.86 -1.80
CA GLN A 8 5.90 -6.46 -1.10
C GLN A 8 6.83 -7.06 -2.14
N MET A 9 8.11 -6.67 -2.10
CA MET A 9 9.14 -7.24 -2.98
C MET A 9 10.08 -8.11 -2.15
N ARG A 10 10.39 -9.32 -2.62
CA ARG A 10 11.38 -10.18 -1.99
C ARG A 10 12.73 -10.00 -2.69
N PHE A 11 13.76 -9.67 -1.93
CA PHE A 11 15.12 -9.52 -2.46
C PHE A 11 16.14 -10.11 -1.49
N LEU A 12 16.92 -11.09 -1.95
CA LEU A 12 18.00 -11.76 -1.18
C LEU A 12 17.57 -12.27 0.21
N GLY A 13 16.29 -12.64 0.35
CA GLY A 13 15.71 -13.11 1.60
C GLY A 13 15.21 -12.02 2.55
N CYS A 14 15.30 -10.74 2.16
CA CYS A 14 14.60 -9.65 2.83
C CYS A 14 13.30 -9.33 2.09
N ALA A 15 12.30 -8.83 2.80
CA ALA A 15 11.09 -8.26 2.23
C ALA A 15 11.17 -6.74 2.25
N VAL A 16 10.79 -6.07 1.17
CA VAL A 16 10.68 -4.61 1.09
C VAL A 16 9.22 -4.28 0.88
N LEU A 17 8.63 -3.48 1.76
CA LEU A 17 7.28 -2.96 1.60
C LEU A 17 7.31 -1.53 1.08
N GLY A 18 6.34 -1.22 0.23
CA GLY A 18 6.13 0.13 -0.27
C GLY A 18 4.89 0.23 -1.15
N TYR A 19 4.74 1.38 -1.80
CA TYR A 19 3.65 1.59 -2.77
C TYR A 19 4.17 2.04 -4.13
N VAL A 20 3.47 1.64 -5.18
CA VAL A 20 3.83 1.91 -6.58
C VAL A 20 3.67 3.41 -6.87
N THR A 21 4.71 4.04 -7.39
CA THR A 21 4.67 5.45 -7.80
C THR A 21 4.67 5.65 -9.31
N LYS A 22 5.15 4.65 -10.07
CA LYS A 22 5.18 4.71 -11.54
C LYS A 22 5.25 3.32 -12.15
N ILE A 23 4.56 3.11 -13.28
CA ILE A 23 4.60 1.87 -14.05
C ILE A 23 5.18 2.15 -15.44
N TYR A 24 6.09 1.29 -15.90
CA TYR A 24 6.71 1.37 -17.23
C TYR A 24 6.23 0.18 -18.07
N HIS A 25 5.04 0.30 -18.67
CA HIS A 25 4.32 -0.80 -19.34
C HIS A 25 5.13 -1.51 -20.42
N GLY A 26 6.00 -0.81 -21.16
CA GLY A 26 6.82 -1.42 -22.21
C GLY A 26 8.05 -2.21 -21.71
N GLN A 27 8.37 -2.14 -20.41
CA GLN A 27 9.59 -2.73 -19.85
C GLN A 27 9.29 -3.79 -18.77
N GLY A 28 8.04 -4.00 -18.38
CA GLY A 28 7.68 -4.94 -17.31
C GLY A 28 8.24 -4.56 -15.93
N VAL A 29 8.48 -3.26 -15.72
CA VAL A 29 9.11 -2.70 -14.50
C VAL A 29 8.27 -1.56 -13.93
N PHE A 30 8.46 -1.29 -12.65
CA PHE A 30 7.75 -0.24 -11.94
C PHE A 30 8.66 0.38 -10.86
N SER A 31 8.30 1.58 -10.42
CA SER A 31 8.97 2.31 -9.34
C SER A 31 8.14 2.23 -8.07
N VAL A 32 8.80 2.05 -6.94
CA VAL A 32 8.19 1.93 -5.62
C VAL A 32 8.84 2.93 -4.68
N ARG A 33 8.01 3.64 -3.91
CA ARG A 33 8.50 4.34 -2.71
C ARG A 33 8.56 3.31 -1.57
N LYS A 34 9.77 3.04 -1.09
CA LYS A 34 10.03 2.09 0.00
C LYS A 34 9.64 2.71 1.33
N ILE A 35 8.95 1.94 2.15
CA ILE A 35 8.47 2.34 3.47
C ILE A 35 9.20 1.56 4.55
N ALA A 36 9.36 0.25 4.36
CA ALA A 36 10.07 -0.60 5.29
C ALA A 36 10.84 -1.71 4.58
N GLN A 37 11.88 -2.21 5.24
CA GLN A 37 12.55 -3.45 4.90
C GLN A 37 12.50 -4.37 6.12
N VAL A 38 12.13 -5.62 5.90
CA VAL A 38 12.10 -6.68 6.90
C VAL A 38 13.20 -7.69 6.55
N ASP A 39 14.10 -7.94 7.49
CA ASP A 39 15.15 -8.94 7.33
C ASP A 39 14.63 -10.38 7.54
N LYS A 40 15.53 -11.36 7.44
CA LYS A 40 15.20 -12.78 7.59
C LYS A 40 14.72 -13.15 8.99
N ASP A 41 15.12 -12.37 9.99
CA ASP A 41 14.77 -12.57 11.39
C ASP A 41 13.46 -11.83 11.76
N GLY A 42 12.83 -11.18 10.78
CA GLY A 42 11.56 -10.46 10.95
C GLY A 42 11.71 -9.04 11.51
N LYS A 43 12.94 -8.53 11.63
CA LYS A 43 13.19 -7.18 12.14
C LYS A 43 12.93 -6.15 11.03
N ALA A 44 12.06 -5.19 11.33
CA ALA A 44 11.71 -4.11 10.42
C ALA A 44 12.61 -2.88 10.61
N GLU A 45 13.15 -2.37 9.51
CA GLU A 45 13.75 -1.05 9.39
C GLU A 45 12.83 -0.15 8.57
N TYR A 46 12.51 1.04 9.09
CA TYR A 46 11.64 2.00 8.42
C TYR A 46 12.46 3.09 7.72
N PHE A 47 12.10 3.40 6.48
CA PHE A 47 12.76 4.43 5.70
C PHE A 47 12.14 5.80 6.02
N ASN A 48 12.86 6.60 6.81
CA ASN A 48 12.39 7.93 7.24
C ASN A 48 12.55 9.01 6.15
N LYS A 49 13.31 8.70 5.09
CA LYS A 49 13.53 9.56 3.93
C LYS A 49 12.92 8.93 2.69
N GLU A 50 12.53 9.76 1.74
CA GLU A 50 12.02 9.29 0.45
C GLU A 50 13.04 8.40 -0.25
N THR A 51 12.80 7.10 -0.19
CA THR A 51 13.67 6.09 -0.76
C THR A 51 12.90 5.37 -1.85
N TYR A 52 13.41 5.39 -3.08
CA TYR A 52 12.76 4.78 -4.22
C TYR A 52 13.54 3.55 -4.71
N GLY A 53 12.86 2.60 -5.34
CA GLY A 53 13.49 1.46 -6.00
C GLY A 53 12.72 1.06 -7.25
N LYS A 54 13.46 0.60 -8.27
CA LYS A 54 12.89 0.06 -9.51
C LYS A 54 12.91 -1.46 -9.46
N TYR A 55 11.77 -2.08 -9.71
CA TYR A 55 11.58 -3.53 -9.59
C TYR A 55 10.89 -4.08 -10.83
N GLY A 56 11.15 -5.36 -11.14
CA GLY A 56 10.40 -6.11 -12.16
C GLY A 56 9.05 -6.55 -11.60
N MET A 57 8.01 -6.54 -12.43
CA MET A 57 6.65 -6.95 -12.01
C MET A 57 6.61 -8.35 -11.40
N SER A 58 7.47 -9.27 -11.87
CA SER A 58 7.59 -10.64 -11.35
C SER A 58 8.18 -10.73 -9.93
N GLN A 59 8.77 -9.66 -9.41
CA GLN A 59 9.40 -9.61 -8.08
C GLN A 59 8.43 -9.10 -7.00
N ALA A 60 7.20 -8.77 -7.38
CA ALA A 60 6.23 -8.08 -6.53
C ALA A 60 5.04 -8.97 -6.20
N GLU A 61 4.76 -9.08 -4.91
CA GLU A 61 3.51 -9.62 -4.40
C GLU A 61 2.58 -8.45 -4.04
N TYR A 62 1.33 -8.51 -4.49
CA TYR A 62 0.33 -7.52 -4.09
C TYR A 62 0.03 -7.69 -2.61
N VAL A 63 0.19 -6.61 -1.84
CA VAL A 63 -0.27 -6.60 -0.46
C VAL A 63 -1.71 -6.16 -0.51
N ALA A 64 -2.63 -7.12 -0.37
CA ALA A 64 -4.02 -6.81 -0.14
C ALA A 64 -4.12 -6.08 1.21
N ALA A 65 -4.01 -4.76 1.17
CA ALA A 65 -4.31 -3.90 2.31
C ALA A 65 -5.83 -3.90 2.49
N GLY A 66 -6.33 -4.97 3.11
CA GLY A 66 -7.69 -4.98 3.62
C GLY A 66 -7.75 -4.03 4.81
N LEU A 67 -8.56 -2.97 4.70
CA LEU A 67 -9.05 -2.33 5.91
C LEU A 67 -9.95 -3.34 6.61
N PHE A 68 -9.53 -3.78 7.79
CA PHE A 68 -10.39 -4.56 8.64
C PHE A 68 -11.60 -3.69 9.03
N PRO A 69 -12.77 -4.28 9.27
CA PRO A 69 -13.94 -3.51 9.72
C PRO A 69 -13.63 -2.57 10.89
N GLU A 70 -12.74 -2.98 11.79
CA GLU A 70 -12.33 -2.24 12.98
C GLU A 70 -11.50 -0.99 12.63
N ASP A 71 -10.71 -1.02 11.56
CA ASP A 71 -9.88 0.11 11.13
C ASP A 71 -10.71 1.22 10.46
N HIS A 72 -11.93 0.90 10.02
CA HIS A 72 -12.71 1.79 9.15
C HIS A 72 -13.13 3.09 9.85
N ALA A 73 -13.50 3.01 11.13
CA ALA A 73 -13.85 4.18 11.93
C ALA A 73 -12.66 5.14 12.08
N SER A 74 -11.47 4.60 12.41
CA SER A 74 -10.26 5.40 12.55
C SER A 74 -9.83 6.06 11.24
N MET A 75 -10.06 5.40 10.10
CA MET A 75 -9.77 6.00 8.79
C MET A 75 -10.75 7.12 8.44
N ILE A 76 -12.02 7.00 8.81
CA ILE A 76 -13.03 8.07 8.67
C ILE A 76 -12.65 9.27 9.54
N ASP A 77 -12.30 9.04 10.81
CA ASP A 77 -11.88 10.08 11.73
C ASP A 77 -10.64 10.82 11.20
N LEU A 78 -9.66 10.06 10.68
CA LEU A 78 -8.46 10.64 10.08
C LEU A 78 -8.80 11.51 8.86
N ALA A 79 -9.72 11.07 8.00
CA ALA A 79 -10.17 11.85 6.84
C ALA A 79 -10.86 13.17 7.26
N LEU A 80 -11.68 13.13 8.31
CA LEU A 80 -12.32 14.32 8.87
C LEU A 80 -11.29 15.28 9.49
N MET A 81 -10.32 14.75 10.23
CA MET A 81 -9.24 15.54 10.85
C MET A 81 -8.37 16.24 9.80
N THR A 82 -8.05 15.58 8.69
CA THR A 82 -7.28 16.16 7.59
C THR A 82 -8.11 17.00 6.62
N LYS A 83 -9.44 17.03 6.80
CA LYS A 83 -10.41 17.68 5.89
C LYS A 83 -10.33 17.14 4.45
N ASP A 84 -9.96 15.87 4.29
CA ASP A 84 -9.88 15.20 2.99
C ASP A 84 -11.26 14.64 2.61
N LYS A 85 -12.04 15.47 1.92
CA LYS A 85 -13.41 15.16 1.51
C LYS A 85 -13.48 13.97 0.55
N GLU A 86 -12.59 13.91 -0.44
CA GLU A 86 -12.61 12.85 -1.46
C GLU A 86 -12.31 11.49 -0.82
N TRP A 87 -11.35 11.48 0.10
CA TRP A 87 -11.02 10.26 0.83
C TRP A 87 -12.14 9.80 1.78
N PHE A 88 -12.77 10.73 2.50
CA PHE A 88 -13.96 10.44 3.32
C PHE A 88 -15.10 9.82 2.49
N GLU A 89 -15.44 10.42 1.35
CA GLU A 89 -16.50 9.90 0.47
C GLU A 89 -16.18 8.49 -0.06
N ASN A 90 -14.91 8.22 -0.38
CA ASN A 90 -14.46 6.90 -0.80
C ASN A 90 -14.58 5.85 0.32
N LEU A 91 -14.27 6.21 1.57
CA LEU A 91 -14.45 5.32 2.72
C LEU A 91 -15.94 5.00 2.93
N MET A 92 -16.80 6.01 2.91
CA MET A 92 -18.25 5.84 3.09
C MET A 92 -18.90 4.96 2.00
N LYS A 93 -18.46 5.07 0.74
CA LYS A 93 -18.91 4.18 -0.36
C LYS A 93 -18.51 2.72 -0.10
N LYS A 94 -17.31 2.48 0.44
CA LYS A 94 -16.84 1.13 0.76
C LYS A 94 -17.56 0.52 1.97
N ALA A 95 -17.92 1.33 2.97
CA ALA A 95 -18.74 0.89 4.10
C ALA A 95 -20.15 0.45 3.66
N SER A 96 -20.80 1.25 2.81
CA SER A 96 -22.17 1.00 2.37
C SER A 96 -22.31 -0.26 1.51
N VAL A 97 -21.30 -0.61 0.70
CA VAL A 97 -21.29 -1.88 -0.07
C VAL A 97 -21.27 -3.13 0.83
N ARG A 98 -20.67 -3.08 2.03
CA ARG A 98 -20.65 -4.22 2.96
C ARG A 98 -21.99 -4.49 3.65
N LEU A 99 -22.89 -3.50 3.74
CA LEU A 99 -24.21 -3.65 4.37
C LEU A 99 -25.27 -4.34 3.47
N TYR A 100 -24.97 -4.54 2.19
CA TYR A 100 -25.89 -5.18 1.24
C TYR A 100 -25.55 -6.66 0.94
N ILE A 101 -24.52 -7.21 1.57
CA ILE A 101 -24.05 -8.61 1.35
C ILE A 101 -24.20 -9.47 2.62
N SER A 102 -24.83 -8.94 3.68
CA SER A 102 -25.12 -9.66 4.93
C SER A 102 -26.54 -10.19 4.98
#